data_AF-F4RP65-F1
#
_entry.id   AF-F4RP65-F1
#
_cell.length_a   1.000
_cell.length_b   1.000
_cell.length_c   1.000
_cell.angle_alpha   90.00
_cell.angle_beta   90.00
_cell.angle_gamma   90.00
#
_symmetry.space_group_name_H-M   'P 1'
#
loop_
_entity.id
_entity.type
_entity.pdbx_description
1 polymer ?
#
loop_
_entity_poly.entity_id
_entity_poly.type
_entity_poly.pdbx_seq_one_letter_code
_entity_poly.pdbx_strand_id
1 'polypeptide(L)'
;MLNEVTSDYIELFSSGSNSHGQLGTGHTEDLQEFTSIERWSTSTEILSFAAGARHSIFLIRNQLDGFPKILGSGDRTNFQLPINSDRTTETRLTEIDYQNLILSIQSIDPELREKLLSSYQPTIVGSSWETSFVNLDPIKDRCSENDSSVLVSFGSNDFGLRGTQNGSVTRLEDPSIVEFNIPPRSAFRISNLVGGPKHVIAVVSIRSFDSNTTSVEIIGWGAARHGQLGSSETREKPFKTLPPTRINLSFELPRDTDSIKIGVGKEHTVIACPGHIYSLGNHKYSQNQIPEFESEDHILDVQCCWNTTFFLKQPAIGNEPPSSCLLLGFGNNSQAQLGSLDPNILLSETQLNGSPSSIKLAVGSEHAMVSARSDLIYGWGWNEHAT
;
A
#
# COMPACT_ATOMS: atom_id res chain seq x y z
N MET A 1 33.62 -35.50 7.34
CA MET A 1 33.31 -34.21 6.71
C MET A 1 31.82 -34.01 6.85
N LEU A 2 31.40 -33.09 7.71
CA LEU A 2 30.01 -32.65 7.80
C LEU A 2 29.75 -31.84 6.52
N ASN A 3 28.85 -32.32 5.68
CA ASN A 3 28.34 -31.52 4.57
C ASN A 3 27.54 -30.38 5.19
N GLU A 4 28.09 -29.15 5.15
CA GLU A 4 27.28 -27.95 5.28
C GLU A 4 26.28 -27.98 4.12
N VAL A 5 25.05 -28.40 4.43
CA VAL A 5 23.90 -28.06 3.61
C VAL A 5 23.71 -26.58 3.84
N THR A 6 24.27 -25.74 2.96
CA THR A 6 23.88 -24.34 2.88
C THR A 6 22.43 -24.33 2.43
N SER A 7 21.50 -24.31 3.38
CA SER A 7 20.09 -24.10 3.07
C SER A 7 19.96 -22.66 2.59
N ASP A 8 19.64 -22.46 1.31
CA ASP A 8 19.33 -21.14 0.77
C ASP A 8 18.18 -20.52 1.56
N TYR A 9 18.31 -19.25 1.92
CA TYR A 9 17.33 -18.48 2.67
C TYR A 9 17.07 -17.13 2.00
N ILE A 10 15.92 -16.54 2.32
CA ILE A 10 15.59 -15.14 2.01
C ILE A 10 15.88 -14.33 3.27
N GLU A 11 16.68 -13.27 3.15
CA GLU A 11 16.97 -12.34 4.24
C GLU A 11 16.16 -11.06 4.10
N LEU A 12 15.53 -10.65 5.21
CA LEU A 12 14.92 -9.33 5.34
C LEU A 12 15.93 -8.37 5.94
N PHE A 13 16.18 -7.27 5.25
CA PHE A 13 17.04 -6.18 5.73
C PHE A 13 16.20 -4.96 6.11
N SER A 14 16.69 -4.18 7.08
CA SER A 14 16.10 -2.91 7.48
C SER A 14 17.17 -1.88 7.85
N SER A 15 16.84 -0.61 7.67
CA SER A 15 17.65 0.55 8.03
C SER A 15 16.73 1.75 8.32
N GLY A 16 17.26 2.80 8.91
CA GLY A 16 16.53 4.04 9.17
C GLY A 16 16.13 4.23 10.64
N SER A 17 15.08 5.04 10.85
CA SER A 17 14.57 5.30 12.21
C SER A 17 13.89 4.06 12.80
N ASN A 18 14.16 3.80 14.08
CA ASN A 18 13.68 2.64 14.82
C ASN A 18 13.21 2.96 16.24
N SER A 19 12.99 4.24 16.57
CA SER A 19 12.61 4.69 17.91
C SER A 19 11.40 3.97 18.54
N HIS A 20 10.56 3.30 17.75
CA HIS A 20 9.39 2.55 18.20
C HIS A 20 9.48 1.06 17.84
N GLY A 21 10.64 0.55 17.41
CA GLY A 21 10.85 -0.83 17.00
C GLY A 21 10.28 -1.15 15.61
N GLN A 22 10.01 -0.14 14.79
CA GLN A 22 9.39 -0.32 13.47
C GLN A 22 10.23 -1.16 12.52
N LEU A 23 11.55 -1.22 12.73
CA LEU A 23 12.46 -2.04 11.94
C LEU A 23 12.52 -3.50 12.39
N GLY A 24 11.85 -3.91 13.47
CA GLY A 24 11.79 -5.32 13.86
C GLY A 24 13.12 -5.93 14.34
N THR A 25 14.10 -5.12 14.73
CA THR A 25 15.47 -5.56 15.05
C THR A 25 15.61 -6.23 16.42
N GLY A 26 14.61 -6.10 17.29
CA GLY A 26 14.70 -6.50 18.70
C GLY A 26 15.25 -5.41 19.64
N HIS A 27 15.44 -4.19 19.14
CA HIS A 27 15.75 -2.98 19.92
C HIS A 27 15.11 -1.75 19.27
N THR A 28 15.28 -0.57 19.87
CA THR A 28 14.73 0.70 19.39
C THR A 28 15.77 1.69 18.86
N GLU A 29 17.03 1.27 18.77
CA GLU A 29 18.09 2.10 18.19
C GLU A 29 17.97 2.19 16.66
N ASP A 30 18.11 3.41 16.13
CA ASP A 30 18.15 3.71 14.69
C ASP A 30 19.31 2.94 14.01
N LEU A 31 19.10 2.52 12.76
CA LEU A 31 20.07 1.75 11.98
C LEU A 31 20.63 2.59 10.84
N GLN A 32 21.95 2.80 10.83
CA GLN A 32 22.62 3.57 9.77
C GLN A 32 23.01 2.75 8.55
N GLU A 33 22.93 1.41 8.66
CA GLU A 33 23.27 0.47 7.60
C GLU A 33 22.19 -0.60 7.52
N PHE A 34 21.98 -1.14 6.32
CA PHE A 34 21.07 -2.28 6.12
C PHE A 34 21.51 -3.47 6.96
N THR A 35 20.67 -3.81 7.94
CA THR A 35 20.93 -4.90 8.88
C THR A 35 19.93 -6.02 8.64
N SER A 36 20.40 -7.27 8.56
CA SER A 36 19.53 -8.44 8.47
C SER A 36 18.77 -8.61 9.79
N ILE A 37 17.44 -8.59 9.72
CA ILE A 37 16.56 -8.68 10.91
C ILE A 37 15.86 -10.02 11.03
N GLU A 38 15.66 -10.73 9.91
CA GLU A 38 14.90 -11.98 9.86
C GLU A 38 15.39 -12.83 8.69
N ARG A 39 15.34 -14.16 8.86
CA ARG A 39 15.69 -15.14 7.82
C ARG A 39 14.53 -16.09 7.62
N TRP A 40 14.09 -16.22 6.38
CA TRP A 40 13.04 -17.15 5.98
C TRP A 40 13.59 -18.22 5.05
N SER A 41 12.94 -19.38 5.02
CA SER A 41 13.22 -20.38 4.00
C SER A 41 12.95 -19.82 2.60
N THR A 42 13.66 -20.31 1.58
CA THR A 42 13.36 -19.99 0.17
C THR A 42 11.97 -20.41 -0.30
N SER A 43 11.28 -21.29 0.44
CA SER A 43 9.87 -21.63 0.25
C SER A 43 8.91 -20.56 0.75
N THR A 44 9.39 -19.49 1.40
CA THR A 44 8.57 -18.38 1.87
C THR A 44 8.37 -17.37 0.76
N GLU A 45 7.12 -17.05 0.48
CA GLU A 45 6.70 -16.01 -0.45
C GLU A 45 6.22 -14.78 0.33
N ILE A 46 6.66 -13.59 -0.08
CA ILE A 46 6.11 -12.32 0.44
C ILE A 46 4.94 -11.94 -0.46
N LEU A 47 3.73 -12.00 0.08
CA LEU A 47 2.50 -11.74 -0.66
C LEU A 47 2.17 -10.24 -0.71
N SER A 48 2.41 -9.53 0.38
CA SER A 48 2.11 -8.11 0.52
C SER A 48 2.91 -7.53 1.68
N PHE A 49 3.26 -6.24 1.60
CA PHE A 49 3.88 -5.52 2.70
C PHE A 49 3.41 -4.07 2.67
N ALA A 50 3.42 -3.43 3.84
CA ALA A 50 3.15 -2.01 3.95
C ALA A 50 3.91 -1.42 5.14
N ALA A 51 4.43 -0.21 4.97
CA ALA A 51 5.10 0.56 6.01
C ALA A 51 4.28 1.81 6.35
N GLY A 52 3.89 1.93 7.61
CA GLY A 52 3.31 3.14 8.16
C GLY A 52 4.39 4.08 8.68
N ALA A 53 4.01 5.05 9.51
CA ALA A 53 4.97 6.02 10.06
C ALA A 53 5.97 5.37 11.02
N ARG A 54 5.45 4.54 11.93
CA ARG A 54 6.21 3.91 13.02
C ARG A 54 5.86 2.44 13.19
N HIS A 55 5.34 1.79 12.14
CA HIS A 55 5.06 0.37 12.14
C HIS A 55 5.19 -0.19 10.73
N SER A 56 5.46 -1.48 10.63
CA SER A 56 5.48 -2.22 9.36
C SER A 56 4.67 -3.50 9.49
N ILE A 57 4.01 -3.91 8.41
CA ILE A 57 3.20 -5.13 8.35
C ILE A 57 3.55 -5.89 7.08
N PHE A 58 3.71 -7.20 7.23
CA PHE A 58 4.03 -8.14 6.17
C PHE A 58 2.98 -9.24 6.13
N LEU A 59 2.64 -9.68 4.92
CA LEU A 59 1.90 -10.89 4.65
C LEU A 59 2.82 -11.86 3.95
N ILE A 60 3.10 -12.99 4.58
CA ILE A 60 3.96 -14.03 4.05
C ILE A 60 3.22 -15.35 3.95
N ARG A 61 3.69 -16.25 3.10
CA ARG A 61 3.18 -17.62 3.02
C ARG A 61 4.36 -18.58 2.84
N ASN A 62 4.46 -19.54 3.75
CA ASN A 62 5.35 -20.67 3.52
C ASN A 62 4.63 -21.66 2.60
N GLN A 63 5.21 -21.97 1.44
CA GLN A 63 4.62 -22.92 0.49
C GLN A 63 4.46 -24.34 1.07
N LEU A 64 5.23 -24.68 2.12
CA LEU A 64 5.12 -25.98 2.80
C LEU A 64 3.91 -26.06 3.73
N ASP A 65 3.63 -24.99 4.47
CA ASP A 65 2.51 -24.93 5.43
C ASP A 65 1.21 -24.45 4.76
N GLY A 66 1.32 -23.78 3.61
CA GLY A 66 0.22 -23.32 2.76
C GLY A 66 -0.59 -22.13 3.28
N PHE A 67 -0.61 -21.90 4.59
CA PHE A 67 -1.39 -20.82 5.20
C PHE A 67 -0.62 -19.49 5.24
N PRO A 68 -1.27 -18.36 4.87
CA PRO A 68 -0.67 -17.05 5.00
C PRO A 68 -0.58 -16.62 6.46
N LYS A 69 0.52 -15.94 6.82
CA LYS A 69 0.79 -15.36 8.13
C LYS A 69 1.01 -13.87 8.01
N ILE A 70 0.49 -13.13 8.99
CA ILE A 70 0.70 -11.68 9.09
C ILE A 70 1.78 -11.45 10.14
N LEU A 71 2.81 -10.70 9.81
CA LEU A 71 3.85 -10.26 10.75
C LEU A 71 3.79 -8.74 10.86
N GLY A 72 4.12 -8.20 12.03
CA GLY A 72 4.27 -6.76 12.19
C GLY A 72 5.23 -6.38 13.31
N SER A 73 5.78 -5.17 13.21
CA SER A 73 6.71 -4.58 14.18
C SER A 73 6.51 -3.08 14.27
N GLY A 74 6.76 -2.51 15.46
CA GLY A 74 6.69 -1.08 15.68
C GLY A 74 5.71 -0.64 16.78
N ASP A 75 5.30 0.61 16.65
CA ASP A 75 4.43 1.31 17.58
C ASP A 75 3.05 0.64 17.71
N ARG A 76 2.55 0.58 18.94
CA ARG A 76 1.26 -0.01 19.34
C ARG A 76 0.37 0.98 20.08
N THR A 77 0.82 2.22 20.28
CA THR A 77 0.14 3.22 21.13
C THR A 77 -1.26 3.60 20.64
N ASN A 78 -1.47 3.60 19.33
CA ASN A 78 -2.76 3.85 18.70
C ASN A 78 -3.43 2.57 18.21
N PHE A 79 -2.99 1.39 18.68
CA PHE A 79 -3.49 0.07 18.28
C PHE A 79 -3.30 -0.25 16.79
N GLN A 80 -2.35 0.39 16.12
CA GLN A 80 -1.97 0.11 14.74
C GLN A 80 -1.29 -1.27 14.58
N LEU A 81 -0.90 -1.88 15.70
CA LEU A 81 -0.55 -3.28 15.83
C LEU A 81 -1.27 -3.84 17.07
N PRO A 82 -1.65 -5.14 17.10
CA PRO A 82 -2.24 -5.76 18.27
C PRO A 82 -1.32 -5.70 19.50
N ILE A 83 -1.93 -5.59 20.68
CA ILE A 83 -1.22 -5.63 21.97
C ILE A 83 -1.10 -7.08 22.42
N ASN A 84 0.12 -7.52 22.74
CA ASN A 84 0.37 -8.83 23.32
C ASN A 84 -0.14 -8.88 24.77
N SER A 85 -0.54 -10.07 25.25
CA SER A 85 -1.11 -10.26 26.59
C SER A 85 -0.18 -9.82 27.74
N ASP A 86 1.13 -9.84 27.51
CA ASP A 86 2.19 -9.43 28.44
C ASP A 86 2.50 -7.92 28.40
N ARG A 87 1.92 -7.18 27.45
CA ARG A 87 2.16 -5.73 27.23
C ARG A 87 3.64 -5.36 27.10
N THR A 88 4.51 -6.31 26.77
CA THR A 88 5.91 -6.02 26.49
C THR A 88 6.01 -5.31 25.15
N THR A 89 6.95 -4.38 25.05
CA THR A 89 7.25 -3.70 23.80
C THR A 89 8.04 -4.67 22.91
N GLU A 90 7.32 -5.48 22.14
CA GLU A 90 7.91 -6.35 21.14
C GLU A 90 8.48 -5.52 19.99
N THR A 91 9.80 -5.45 19.96
CA THR A 91 10.62 -4.73 18.96
C THR A 91 11.10 -5.65 17.84
N ARG A 92 10.72 -6.94 17.87
CA ARG A 92 10.89 -7.89 16.76
C ARG A 92 9.59 -8.00 15.95
N LEU A 93 9.70 -8.59 14.77
CA LEU A 93 8.53 -9.03 14.02
C LEU A 93 7.73 -10.03 14.85
N THR A 94 6.45 -9.75 15.05
CA THR A 94 5.51 -10.60 15.77
C THR A 94 4.39 -11.02 14.86
N GLU A 95 3.92 -12.25 15.02
CA GLU A 95 2.73 -12.72 14.31
C GLU A 95 1.48 -11.98 14.79
N ILE A 96 0.69 -11.50 13.83
CA ILE A 96 -0.62 -10.89 14.05
C ILE A 96 -1.66 -11.97 13.77
N ASP A 97 -2.30 -12.44 14.84
CA ASP A 97 -3.41 -13.38 14.72
C ASP A 97 -4.65 -12.67 14.18
N TYR A 98 -4.88 -12.81 12.87
CA TYR A 98 -6.03 -12.22 12.18
C TYR A 98 -7.36 -12.83 12.64
N GLN A 99 -7.37 -14.06 13.16
CA GLN A 99 -8.58 -14.69 13.70
C GLN A 99 -8.97 -14.01 15.00
N ASN A 100 -7.99 -13.70 15.87
CA ASN A 100 -8.23 -12.89 17.07
C ASN A 100 -8.69 -11.47 16.71
N LEU A 101 -8.17 -10.88 15.63
CA LEU A 101 -8.69 -9.59 15.12
C LEU A 101 -10.18 -9.71 14.77
N ILE A 102 -10.59 -10.74 14.03
CA ILE A 102 -11.99 -11.00 13.66
C ILE A 102 -12.86 -11.20 14.92
N LEU A 103 -12.39 -11.99 15.88
CA LEU A 103 -13.11 -12.26 17.14
C LEU A 103 -13.31 -10.98 17.98
N SER A 104 -12.39 -10.02 17.88
CA SER A 104 -12.43 -8.76 18.62
C SER A 104 -13.34 -7.71 17.97
N ILE A 105 -13.85 -7.94 16.75
CA ILE A 105 -14.82 -7.02 16.11
C ILE A 105 -16.16 -7.13 16.84
N GLN A 106 -16.57 -6.05 17.52
CA GLN A 106 -17.81 -6.01 18.29
C GLN A 106 -19.07 -6.04 17.42
N SER A 107 -19.08 -5.27 16.33
CA SER A 107 -20.26 -5.00 15.50
C SER A 107 -20.33 -5.85 14.23
N ILE A 108 -19.88 -7.10 14.30
CA ILE A 108 -19.94 -8.04 13.15
C ILE A 108 -21.12 -9.01 13.31
N ASP A 109 -21.80 -9.27 12.20
CA ASP A 109 -22.80 -10.32 12.11
C ASP A 109 -22.21 -11.70 12.50
N PRO A 110 -22.88 -12.50 13.36
CA PRO A 110 -22.35 -13.79 13.81
C PRO A 110 -22.09 -14.79 12.69
N GLU A 111 -22.95 -14.84 11.65
CA GLU A 111 -22.77 -15.76 10.52
C GLU A 111 -21.56 -15.33 9.68
N LEU A 112 -21.44 -14.02 9.42
CA LEU A 112 -20.26 -13.48 8.75
C LEU A 112 -18.98 -13.78 9.54
N ARG A 113 -19.00 -13.63 10.87
CA ARG A 113 -17.84 -13.93 11.73
C ARG A 113 -17.40 -15.39 11.58
N GLU A 114 -18.33 -16.33 11.69
CA GLU A 114 -18.03 -17.78 11.53
C GLU A 114 -17.47 -18.07 10.13
N LYS A 115 -18.05 -17.42 9.11
CA LYS A 115 -17.60 -17.56 7.73
C LYS A 115 -16.18 -17.02 7.51
N LEU A 116 -15.84 -15.87 8.08
CA LEU A 116 -14.50 -15.29 8.01
C LEU A 116 -13.45 -16.19 8.69
N LEU A 117 -13.81 -16.84 9.80
CA LEU A 117 -12.89 -17.73 10.53
C LEU A 117 -12.66 -19.07 9.81
N SER A 118 -13.66 -19.59 9.10
CA SER A 118 -13.62 -20.92 8.48
C SER A 118 -13.15 -20.92 7.02
N SER A 119 -13.49 -19.87 6.28
CA SER A 119 -13.53 -19.89 4.82
C SER A 119 -12.80 -18.73 4.15
N TYR A 120 -12.19 -17.82 4.92
CA TYR A 120 -11.43 -16.69 4.42
C TYR A 120 -9.97 -16.76 4.83
N GLN A 121 -9.11 -16.08 4.06
CA GLN A 121 -7.69 -15.93 4.35
C GLN A 121 -7.20 -14.52 4.01
N PRO A 122 -6.17 -14.01 4.70
CA PRO A 122 -5.56 -12.74 4.35
C PRO A 122 -4.85 -12.80 2.99
N THR A 123 -5.04 -11.76 2.17
CA THR A 123 -4.46 -11.65 0.82
C THR A 123 -3.72 -10.33 0.58
N ILE A 124 -4.08 -9.27 1.29
CA ILE A 124 -3.42 -7.96 1.20
C ILE A 124 -3.29 -7.39 2.61
N VAL A 125 -2.12 -6.82 2.91
CA VAL A 125 -1.95 -5.94 4.07
C VAL A 125 -1.71 -4.51 3.58
N GLY A 126 -2.18 -3.54 4.34
CA GLY A 126 -1.99 -2.13 4.04
C GLY A 126 -1.74 -1.34 5.31
N SER A 127 -1.11 -0.19 5.16
CA SER A 127 -0.91 0.75 6.26
C SER A 127 -1.02 2.18 5.76
N SER A 128 -1.56 3.03 6.62
CA SER A 128 -1.44 4.49 6.56
C SER A 128 -0.48 4.94 7.66
N TRP A 129 -0.54 6.21 8.07
CA TRP A 129 0.33 6.77 9.11
C TRP A 129 0.34 5.93 10.40
N GLU A 130 -0.84 5.71 10.99
CA GLU A 130 -1.05 4.97 12.24
C GLU A 130 -2.31 4.09 12.16
N THR A 131 -2.66 3.63 10.96
CA THR A 131 -3.82 2.77 10.71
C THR A 131 -3.37 1.61 9.85
N SER A 132 -3.86 0.42 10.17
CA SER A 132 -3.49 -0.84 9.53
C SER A 132 -4.70 -1.51 8.94
N PHE A 133 -4.47 -2.26 7.87
CA PHE A 133 -5.50 -2.90 7.08
C PHE A 133 -5.12 -4.34 6.76
N VAL A 134 -6.11 -5.24 6.83
CA VAL A 134 -5.99 -6.63 6.42
C VAL A 134 -7.18 -6.96 5.52
N ASN A 135 -6.92 -7.21 4.25
CA ASN A 135 -7.93 -7.73 3.33
C ASN A 135 -8.04 -9.24 3.50
N LEU A 136 -9.26 -9.72 3.71
CA LEU A 136 -9.62 -11.12 3.76
C LEU A 136 -10.39 -11.48 2.49
N ASP A 137 -9.91 -12.45 1.75
CA ASP A 137 -10.61 -12.99 0.59
C ASP A 137 -11.17 -14.39 0.85
N PRO A 138 -12.31 -14.71 0.20
CA PRO A 138 -12.85 -16.07 0.17
C PRO A 138 -11.86 -17.09 -0.38
N ILE A 139 -11.69 -18.21 0.31
CA ILE A 139 -10.91 -19.36 -0.18
C ILE A 139 -11.74 -20.05 -1.27
N LYS A 140 -11.15 -20.22 -2.47
CA LYS A 140 -11.84 -20.70 -3.68
C LYS A 140 -12.71 -21.95 -3.49
N ASP A 141 -12.28 -22.88 -2.65
CA ASP A 141 -12.97 -24.16 -2.44
C ASP A 141 -13.87 -24.19 -1.19
N ARG A 142 -13.96 -23.09 -0.44
CA ARG A 142 -14.74 -22.99 0.82
C ARG A 142 -15.86 -21.96 0.76
N CYS A 143 -15.94 -21.21 -0.32
CA CYS A 143 -16.84 -20.08 -0.46
C CYS A 143 -17.58 -20.09 -1.79
N SER A 144 -18.67 -19.33 -1.83
CA SER A 144 -19.43 -19.08 -3.05
C SER A 144 -18.73 -18.03 -3.91
N GLU A 145 -18.95 -18.07 -5.22
CA GLU A 145 -18.56 -16.97 -6.12
C GLU A 145 -19.22 -15.63 -5.75
N ASN A 146 -20.28 -15.68 -4.94
CA ASN A 146 -21.00 -14.48 -4.48
C ASN A 146 -20.36 -13.83 -3.25
N ASP A 147 -19.39 -14.48 -2.63
CA ASP A 147 -18.74 -13.97 -1.42
C ASP A 147 -17.81 -12.84 -1.80
N SER A 148 -17.85 -11.73 -1.05
CA SER A 148 -17.01 -10.54 -1.28
C SER A 148 -15.77 -10.55 -0.38
N SER A 149 -14.77 -9.75 -0.77
CA SER A 149 -13.67 -9.40 0.14
C SER A 149 -14.19 -8.69 1.39
N VAL A 150 -13.47 -8.84 2.50
CA VAL A 150 -13.72 -8.09 3.73
C VAL A 150 -12.44 -7.42 4.17
N LEU A 151 -12.46 -6.09 4.24
CA LEU A 151 -11.31 -5.31 4.69
C LEU A 151 -11.46 -4.96 6.17
N VAL A 152 -10.56 -5.49 6.99
CA VAL A 152 -10.48 -5.18 8.41
C VAL A 152 -9.51 -4.02 8.62
N SER A 153 -9.91 -3.02 9.40
CA SER A 153 -9.09 -1.88 9.80
C SER A 153 -8.93 -1.80 11.32
N PHE A 154 -7.74 -1.44 11.77
CA PHE A 154 -7.39 -1.21 13.18
C PHE A 154 -6.33 -0.11 13.29
N GLY A 155 -6.16 0.46 14.47
CA GLY A 155 -5.30 1.62 14.67
C GLY A 155 -6.06 2.93 14.86
N SER A 156 -5.37 4.05 14.60
CA SER A 156 -5.95 5.39 14.57
C SER A 156 -7.12 5.48 13.59
N ASN A 157 -8.11 6.31 13.91
CA ASN A 157 -9.20 6.67 13.01
C ASN A 157 -9.12 8.15 12.58
N ASP A 158 -7.92 8.74 12.62
CA ASP A 158 -7.72 10.08 12.12
C ASP A 158 -8.20 10.18 10.68
N PHE A 159 -8.87 11.28 10.36
CA PHE A 159 -9.51 11.52 9.06
C PHE A 159 -10.57 10.48 8.64
N GLY A 160 -10.97 9.55 9.53
CA GLY A 160 -11.90 8.47 9.18
C GLY A 160 -11.25 7.31 8.44
N LEU A 161 -9.92 7.12 8.59
CA LEU A 161 -9.15 6.07 7.91
C LEU A 161 -9.65 4.65 8.20
N ARG A 162 -10.42 4.42 9.27
CA ARG A 162 -11.02 3.10 9.53
C ARG A 162 -12.22 2.78 8.66
N GLY A 163 -12.71 3.75 7.89
CA GLY A 163 -13.67 3.52 6.81
C GLY A 163 -15.07 3.08 7.26
N THR A 164 -15.48 3.42 8.49
CA THR A 164 -16.82 3.17 9.01
C THR A 164 -17.80 4.26 8.53
N GLN A 165 -19.06 3.92 8.23
CA GLN A 165 -20.06 4.85 7.64
C GLN A 165 -20.24 6.13 8.46
N ASN A 166 -20.33 6.00 9.78
CA ASN A 166 -20.52 7.14 10.67
C ASN A 166 -19.19 7.84 11.04
N GLY A 167 -18.05 7.31 10.58
CA GLY A 167 -16.72 7.81 10.93
C GLY A 167 -16.36 7.73 12.40
N SER A 168 -17.24 7.13 13.21
CA SER A 168 -17.03 6.89 14.63
C SER A 168 -16.63 5.44 14.83
N VAL A 169 -15.81 5.23 15.84
CA VAL A 169 -15.35 3.93 16.29
C VAL A 169 -15.66 3.87 17.77
N THR A 170 -16.34 2.82 18.21
CA THR A 170 -16.78 2.70 19.61
C THR A 170 -15.60 2.58 20.57
N ARG A 171 -14.60 1.77 20.21
CA ARG A 171 -13.33 1.66 20.95
C ARG A 171 -12.18 1.57 19.98
N LEU A 172 -11.13 2.35 20.23
CA LEU A 172 -9.97 2.39 19.34
C LEU A 172 -9.24 1.04 19.25
N GLU A 173 -9.19 0.32 20.37
CA GLU A 173 -8.60 -1.02 20.52
C GLU A 173 -9.31 -2.11 19.71
N ASP A 174 -10.60 -1.96 19.45
CA ASP A 174 -11.37 -2.96 18.72
C ASP A 174 -11.19 -2.75 17.22
N PRO A 175 -10.91 -3.79 16.42
CA PRO A 175 -10.91 -3.73 14.95
C PRO A 175 -12.31 -3.43 14.36
N SER A 176 -12.37 -3.06 13.08
CA SER A 176 -13.61 -2.67 12.39
C SER A 176 -13.58 -3.14 10.95
N ILE A 177 -14.75 -3.33 10.37
CA ILE A 177 -14.88 -3.62 8.93
C ILE A 177 -15.02 -2.29 8.19
N VAL A 178 -14.26 -2.13 7.09
CA VAL A 178 -14.41 -1.00 6.17
C VAL A 178 -15.69 -1.20 5.37
N GLU A 179 -16.57 -0.20 5.39
CA GLU A 179 -17.91 -0.29 4.84
C GLU A 179 -17.98 0.31 3.43
N PHE A 180 -17.71 -0.52 2.42
CA PHE A 180 -17.82 -0.12 1.02
C PHE A 180 -19.28 0.01 0.57
N ASN A 181 -19.60 1.11 -0.12
CA ASN A 181 -20.91 1.29 -0.76
C ASN A 181 -20.93 0.59 -2.13
N ILE A 182 -21.09 -0.73 -2.12
CA ILE A 182 -21.13 -1.57 -3.32
C ILE A 182 -22.59 -1.76 -3.78
N PRO A 183 -22.87 -1.76 -5.10
CA PRO A 183 -24.21 -2.03 -5.60
C PRO A 183 -24.80 -3.34 -5.05
N PRO A 184 -26.11 -3.38 -4.74
CA PRO A 184 -26.75 -4.60 -4.28
C PRO A 184 -26.60 -5.72 -5.32
N ARG A 185 -26.71 -6.98 -4.88
CA ARG A 185 -26.56 -8.16 -5.75
C ARG A 185 -25.24 -8.16 -6.53
N SER A 186 -24.16 -7.80 -5.86
CA SER A 186 -22.81 -7.85 -6.42
C SER A 186 -21.85 -8.55 -5.46
N ALA A 187 -20.81 -9.16 -6.01
CA ALA A 187 -19.61 -9.54 -5.28
C ALA A 187 -18.47 -8.62 -5.66
N PHE A 188 -17.55 -8.36 -4.75
CA PHE A 188 -16.36 -7.57 -5.06
C PHE A 188 -15.05 -8.20 -4.56
N ARG A 189 -13.96 -7.85 -5.23
CA ARG A 189 -12.58 -8.19 -4.85
C ARG A 189 -11.73 -6.94 -4.75
N ILE A 190 -10.98 -6.82 -3.65
CA ILE A 190 -9.94 -5.79 -3.54
C ILE A 190 -8.67 -6.33 -4.21
N SER A 191 -8.24 -5.65 -5.25
CA SER A 191 -7.05 -6.03 -6.04
C SER A 191 -5.80 -5.26 -5.61
N ASN A 192 -5.96 -4.03 -5.13
CA ASN A 192 -4.87 -3.21 -4.65
C ASN A 192 -5.38 -2.28 -3.53
N LEU A 193 -4.50 -1.98 -2.57
CA LEU A 193 -4.76 -1.10 -1.43
C LEU A 193 -3.51 -0.28 -1.15
N VAL A 194 -3.60 1.03 -1.35
CA VAL A 194 -2.49 1.96 -1.13
C VAL A 194 -2.88 2.99 -0.09
N GLY A 195 -2.19 2.95 1.05
CA GLY A 195 -2.39 3.89 2.14
C GLY A 195 -1.38 5.04 2.07
N GLY A 196 -1.89 6.26 2.02
CA GLY A 196 -1.09 7.46 2.25
C GLY A 196 -1.14 7.89 3.72
N PRO A 197 -0.49 9.02 4.06
CA PRO A 197 -0.49 9.54 5.43
C PRO A 197 -1.87 9.92 5.97
N LYS A 198 -2.81 10.28 5.08
CA LYS A 198 -4.12 10.84 5.50
C LYS A 198 -5.32 10.28 4.74
N HIS A 199 -5.10 9.49 3.69
CA HIS A 199 -6.16 8.87 2.90
C HIS A 199 -5.68 7.57 2.29
N VAL A 200 -6.63 6.74 1.87
CA VAL A 200 -6.41 5.41 1.31
C VAL A 200 -7.13 5.31 -0.01
N ILE A 201 -6.54 4.55 -0.94
CA ILE A 201 -7.14 4.20 -2.22
C ILE A 201 -7.18 2.68 -2.34
N ALA A 202 -8.33 2.15 -2.75
CA ALA A 202 -8.52 0.74 -3.09
C ALA A 202 -8.94 0.62 -4.57
N VAL A 203 -8.37 -0.36 -5.26
CA VAL A 203 -8.83 -0.79 -6.59
C VAL A 203 -9.70 -2.02 -6.42
N VAL A 204 -10.97 -1.91 -6.81
CA VAL A 204 -12.00 -2.91 -6.52
C VAL A 204 -12.62 -3.41 -7.82
N SER A 205 -12.59 -4.73 -8.02
CA SER A 205 -13.35 -5.39 -9.08
C SER A 205 -14.72 -5.78 -8.56
N ILE A 206 -15.79 -5.34 -9.23
CA ILE A 206 -17.18 -5.58 -8.82
C ILE A 206 -17.86 -6.43 -9.91
N ARG A 207 -18.35 -7.61 -9.54
CA ARG A 207 -19.17 -8.48 -10.39
C ARG A 207 -20.64 -8.28 -10.03
N SER A 208 -21.42 -7.70 -10.94
CA SER A 208 -22.88 -7.63 -10.81
C SER A 208 -23.52 -8.95 -11.21
N PHE A 209 -24.42 -9.47 -10.38
CA PHE A 209 -25.17 -10.70 -10.69
C PHE A 209 -26.34 -10.45 -11.65
N ASP A 210 -26.83 -9.21 -11.73
CA ASP A 210 -27.96 -8.87 -12.60
C ASP A 210 -27.53 -8.81 -14.08
N SER A 211 -26.38 -8.18 -14.35
CA SER A 211 -25.83 -8.08 -15.72
C SER A 211 -24.80 -9.17 -16.04
N ASN A 212 -24.32 -9.90 -15.04
CA ASN A 212 -23.18 -10.83 -15.13
C ASN A 212 -21.93 -10.17 -15.74
N THR A 213 -21.73 -8.88 -15.45
CA THR A 213 -20.56 -8.10 -15.89
C THR A 213 -19.67 -7.74 -14.71
N THR A 214 -18.36 -7.76 -14.94
CA THR A 214 -17.39 -7.21 -14.00
C THR A 214 -17.00 -5.80 -14.43
N SER A 215 -17.01 -4.85 -13.48
CA SER A 215 -16.44 -3.51 -13.62
C SER A 215 -15.30 -3.31 -12.61
N VAL A 216 -14.40 -2.36 -12.89
CA VAL A 216 -13.37 -1.95 -11.95
C VAL A 216 -13.70 -0.54 -11.47
N GLU A 217 -13.60 -0.32 -10.16
CA GLU A 217 -13.80 0.97 -9.52
C GLU A 217 -12.60 1.32 -8.65
N ILE A 218 -12.30 2.62 -8.55
CA ILE A 218 -11.34 3.16 -7.59
C ILE A 218 -12.15 3.79 -6.47
N ILE A 219 -11.93 3.31 -5.24
CA ILE A 219 -12.61 3.79 -4.04
C ILE A 219 -11.57 4.44 -3.14
N GLY A 220 -11.89 5.62 -2.60
CA GLY A 220 -11.02 6.34 -1.69
C GLY A 220 -11.72 6.88 -0.45
N TRP A 221 -10.98 6.93 0.66
CA TRP A 221 -11.45 7.47 1.94
C TRP A 221 -10.35 8.11 2.77
N GLY A 222 -10.74 8.88 3.78
CA GLY A 222 -9.83 9.67 4.61
C GLY A 222 -9.94 11.16 4.28
N ALA A 223 -8.85 11.90 4.46
CA ALA A 223 -8.81 13.34 4.22
C ALA A 223 -9.10 13.68 2.75
N ALA A 224 -9.97 14.66 2.52
CA ALA A 224 -10.40 15.06 1.17
C ALA A 224 -10.35 16.58 0.93
N ARG A 225 -9.95 17.37 1.94
CA ARG A 225 -10.00 18.84 1.91
C ARG A 225 -9.20 19.49 0.77
N HIS A 226 -8.19 18.79 0.23
CA HIS A 226 -7.38 19.27 -0.89
C HIS A 226 -7.84 18.73 -2.25
N GLY A 227 -8.84 17.86 -2.28
CA GLY A 227 -9.36 17.21 -3.50
C GLY A 227 -8.63 15.94 -3.87
N GLN A 228 -7.84 15.35 -2.96
CA GLN A 228 -7.05 14.13 -3.21
C GLN A 228 -7.90 12.87 -3.47
N LEU A 229 -9.20 12.93 -3.17
CA LEU A 229 -10.18 11.87 -3.40
C LEU A 229 -11.23 12.29 -4.44
N GLY A 230 -10.92 13.30 -5.26
CA GLY A 230 -11.84 13.89 -6.23
C GLY A 230 -12.62 15.09 -5.68
N SER A 231 -13.39 15.72 -6.55
CA SER A 231 -14.31 16.80 -6.19
C SER A 231 -15.65 16.23 -5.73
N SER A 232 -16.14 16.67 -4.58
CA SER A 232 -17.56 16.58 -4.26
C SER A 232 -18.32 17.57 -5.15
N GLU A 233 -19.52 17.21 -5.63
CA GLU A 233 -20.42 18.12 -6.34
C GLU A 233 -20.88 19.30 -5.47
N THR A 234 -20.63 19.23 -4.15
CA THR A 234 -20.90 20.29 -3.20
C THR A 234 -19.86 21.42 -3.29
N ARG A 235 -20.30 22.67 -3.19
CA ARG A 235 -19.42 23.86 -3.18
C ARG A 235 -18.37 23.84 -2.07
N GLU A 236 -18.64 23.12 -0.98
CA GLU A 236 -17.68 22.89 0.11
C GLU A 236 -16.92 21.58 -0.12
N LYS A 237 -15.57 21.66 -0.14
CA LYS A 237 -14.72 20.48 -0.19
C LYS A 237 -14.84 19.74 1.13
N PRO A 238 -15.24 18.46 1.14
CA PRO A 238 -15.40 17.72 2.39
C PRO A 238 -14.05 17.61 3.11
N PHE A 239 -14.05 17.76 4.43
CA PHE A 239 -12.83 17.58 5.23
C PHE A 239 -12.29 16.15 5.10
N LYS A 240 -13.22 15.18 5.04
CA LYS A 240 -12.98 13.75 4.83
C LYS A 240 -14.13 13.13 4.01
N THR A 241 -13.87 12.06 3.28
CA THR A 241 -14.94 11.25 2.66
C THR A 241 -15.30 10.07 3.56
N LEU A 242 -16.59 10.01 3.91
CA LEU A 242 -17.20 8.91 4.64
C LEU A 242 -18.60 8.68 4.07
N PRO A 243 -19.00 7.44 3.78
CA PRO A 243 -18.17 6.21 3.77
C PRO A 243 -17.07 6.25 2.68
N PRO A 244 -16.24 5.21 2.56
CA PRO A 244 -15.44 4.99 1.36
C PRO A 244 -16.22 5.22 0.08
N THR A 245 -15.71 6.14 -0.74
CA THR A 245 -16.46 6.72 -1.86
C THR A 245 -15.74 6.46 -3.17
N ARG A 246 -16.50 6.13 -4.21
CA ARG A 246 -15.99 5.99 -5.57
C ARG A 246 -15.38 7.30 -6.07
N ILE A 247 -14.19 7.22 -6.64
CA ILE A 247 -13.56 8.31 -7.37
C ILE A 247 -14.11 8.31 -8.80
N ASN A 248 -14.82 9.37 -9.16
CA ASN A 248 -15.40 9.52 -10.49
C ASN A 248 -14.31 9.93 -11.49
N LEU A 249 -13.99 9.03 -12.41
CA LEU A 249 -13.09 9.28 -13.53
C LEU A 249 -13.90 9.52 -14.81
N SER A 250 -13.34 10.31 -15.74
CA SER A 250 -13.99 10.64 -17.02
C SER A 250 -13.85 9.56 -18.09
N PHE A 251 -13.32 8.38 -17.74
CA PHE A 251 -13.06 7.26 -18.64
C PHE A 251 -13.33 5.93 -17.93
N GLU A 252 -13.49 4.86 -18.72
CA GLU A 252 -13.65 3.50 -18.19
C GLU A 252 -12.29 2.92 -17.81
N LEU A 253 -12.21 2.36 -16.60
CA LEU A 253 -11.01 1.68 -16.13
C LEU A 253 -10.82 0.35 -16.87
N PRO A 254 -9.56 -0.05 -17.12
CA PRO A 254 -9.27 -1.36 -17.66
C PRO A 254 -9.75 -2.45 -16.71
N ARG A 255 -10.21 -3.58 -17.27
CA ARG A 255 -10.61 -4.76 -16.47
C ARG A 255 -9.43 -5.43 -15.78
N ASP A 256 -8.25 -5.34 -16.41
CA ASP A 256 -7.00 -5.81 -15.83
C ASP A 256 -6.52 -4.81 -14.78
N THR A 257 -6.72 -5.17 -13.51
CA THR A 257 -6.37 -4.33 -12.37
C THR A 257 -4.86 -4.15 -12.22
N ASP A 258 -4.05 -5.08 -12.73
CA ASP A 258 -2.59 -4.99 -12.61
C ASP A 258 -2.02 -3.86 -13.48
N SER A 259 -2.76 -3.43 -14.51
CA SER A 259 -2.42 -2.27 -15.33
C SER A 259 -2.67 -0.92 -14.65
N ILE A 260 -3.36 -0.91 -13.50
CA ILE A 260 -3.70 0.30 -12.74
C ILE A 260 -2.66 0.54 -11.65
N LYS A 261 -1.90 1.63 -11.77
CA LYS A 261 -0.89 2.06 -10.79
C LYS A 261 -1.44 3.23 -9.98
N ILE A 262 -1.22 3.18 -8.66
CA ILE A 262 -1.75 4.15 -7.71
C ILE A 262 -0.60 4.66 -6.85
N GLY A 263 -0.33 5.96 -6.93
CA GLY A 263 0.54 6.68 -6.00
C GLY A 263 -0.28 7.53 -5.04
N VAL A 264 0.00 7.44 -3.74
CA VAL A 264 -0.74 8.18 -2.71
C VAL A 264 0.23 9.00 -1.86
N GLY A 265 0.24 10.31 -2.05
CA GLY A 265 1.04 11.22 -1.25
C GLY A 265 0.30 11.79 -0.04
N LYS A 266 0.84 12.86 0.56
CA LYS A 266 0.25 13.45 1.79
C LYS A 266 -1.13 14.09 1.56
N GLU A 267 -1.28 14.76 0.43
CA GLU A 267 -2.49 15.53 0.07
C GLU A 267 -2.80 15.44 -1.44
N HIS A 268 -2.26 14.41 -2.12
CA HIS A 268 -2.49 14.16 -3.54
C HIS A 268 -2.57 12.66 -3.83
N THR A 269 -3.18 12.31 -4.96
CA THR A 269 -3.31 10.93 -5.46
C THR A 269 -3.02 10.95 -6.95
N VAL A 270 -2.27 9.97 -7.44
CA VAL A 270 -2.01 9.75 -8.86
C VAL A 270 -2.51 8.37 -9.23
N ILE A 271 -3.32 8.31 -10.29
CA ILE A 271 -3.86 7.09 -10.87
C ILE A 271 -3.34 7.03 -12.29
N ALA A 272 -2.59 5.99 -12.62
CA ALA A 272 -2.11 5.74 -13.97
C ALA A 272 -2.64 4.42 -14.48
N CYS A 273 -3.15 4.42 -15.71
CA CYS A 273 -3.54 3.23 -16.44
C CYS A 273 -3.20 3.43 -17.93
N PRO A 274 -3.30 2.39 -18.76
CA PRO A 274 -2.97 2.52 -20.18
C PRO A 274 -3.71 3.71 -20.84
N GLY A 275 -2.93 4.63 -21.41
CA GLY A 275 -3.43 5.82 -22.12
C GLY A 275 -4.01 6.94 -21.25
N HIS A 276 -4.10 6.79 -19.93
CA HIS A 276 -4.68 7.82 -19.05
C HIS A 276 -3.90 7.95 -17.74
N ILE A 277 -3.61 9.19 -17.36
CA ILE A 277 -3.07 9.52 -16.04
C ILE A 277 -3.95 10.60 -15.44
N TYR A 278 -4.32 10.38 -14.19
CA TYR A 278 -5.17 11.27 -13.43
C TYR A 278 -4.46 11.66 -12.14
N SER A 279 -4.38 12.96 -11.88
CA SER A 279 -3.80 13.49 -10.65
C SER A 279 -4.82 14.35 -9.92
N LEU A 280 -4.96 14.07 -8.62
CA LEU A 280 -5.94 14.65 -7.73
C LEU A 280 -5.24 15.32 -6.55
N GLY A 281 -5.87 16.36 -6.00
CA GLY A 281 -5.42 16.99 -4.76
C GLY A 281 -4.48 18.18 -4.93
N ASN A 282 -3.59 18.36 -3.94
CA ASN A 282 -2.69 19.48 -3.82
C ASN A 282 -1.58 19.43 -4.90
N HIS A 283 -1.37 20.55 -5.59
CA HIS A 283 -0.37 20.72 -6.65
C HIS A 283 0.63 21.85 -6.35
N LYS A 284 0.72 22.31 -5.10
CA LYS A 284 1.55 23.47 -4.71
C LYS A 284 3.02 23.36 -5.12
N TYR A 285 3.56 22.15 -5.14
CA TYR A 285 4.95 21.87 -5.50
C TYR A 285 5.07 21.28 -6.91
N SER A 286 4.04 21.42 -7.75
CA SER A 286 3.99 20.79 -9.07
C SER A 286 4.03 19.25 -9.06
N GLN A 287 3.76 18.61 -7.91
CA GLN A 287 3.73 17.14 -7.79
C GLN A 287 2.61 16.46 -8.60
N ASN A 288 1.66 17.27 -9.09
CA ASN A 288 0.56 16.87 -9.97
C ASN A 288 0.75 17.35 -11.41
N GLN A 289 1.88 17.98 -11.76
CA GLN A 289 2.21 18.32 -13.14
C GLN A 289 2.64 17.04 -13.85
N ILE A 290 1.65 16.32 -14.35
CA ILE A 290 1.87 15.16 -15.21
C ILE A 290 2.46 15.69 -16.53
N PRO A 291 3.64 15.24 -16.98
CA PRO A 291 4.14 15.58 -18.31
C PRO A 291 3.20 15.02 -19.38
N GLU A 292 3.27 15.54 -20.60
CA GLU A 292 2.61 14.86 -21.72
C GLU A 292 3.28 13.50 -21.91
N PHE A 293 2.59 12.42 -21.54
CA PHE A 293 3.01 11.07 -21.86
C PHE A 293 2.58 10.74 -23.28
N GLU A 294 3.45 10.10 -24.03
CA GLU A 294 3.07 9.59 -25.34
C GLU A 294 2.08 8.44 -25.15
N SER A 295 1.09 8.32 -26.05
CA SER A 295 0.03 7.31 -25.93
C SER A 295 0.54 5.87 -25.89
N GLU A 296 1.78 5.64 -26.34
CA GLU A 296 2.43 4.34 -26.42
C GLU A 296 3.36 4.06 -25.22
N ASP A 297 3.60 5.04 -24.34
CA ASP A 297 4.43 4.84 -23.14
C ASP A 297 3.79 3.81 -22.19
N HIS A 298 4.60 2.85 -21.74
CA HIS A 298 4.17 1.84 -20.79
C HIS A 298 4.55 2.25 -19.36
N ILE A 299 3.56 2.58 -18.54
CA ILE A 299 3.77 2.94 -17.13
C ILE A 299 3.91 1.66 -16.32
N LEU A 300 5.10 1.46 -15.76
CA LEU A 300 5.46 0.26 -14.98
C LEU A 300 5.08 0.43 -13.51
N ASP A 301 5.29 1.63 -12.94
CA ASP A 301 4.94 1.94 -11.55
C ASP A 301 4.71 3.44 -11.33
N VAL A 302 3.94 3.77 -10.30
CA VAL A 302 3.72 5.13 -9.80
C VAL A 302 3.82 5.13 -8.28
N GLN A 303 4.72 5.95 -7.74
CA GLN A 303 4.97 6.05 -6.31
C GLN A 303 4.96 7.51 -5.87
N CYS A 304 4.41 7.80 -4.70
CA CYS A 304 4.34 9.17 -4.19
C CYS A 304 4.96 9.27 -2.79
N CYS A 305 5.91 10.18 -2.64
CA CYS A 305 6.29 10.72 -1.32
C CYS A 305 5.20 11.69 -0.83
N TRP A 306 5.44 12.40 0.27
CA TRP A 306 4.52 13.41 0.76
C TRP A 306 4.15 14.48 -0.28
N ASN A 307 5.15 15.00 -0.98
CA ASN A 307 5.03 16.14 -1.90
C ASN A 307 5.76 15.90 -3.24
N THR A 308 6.02 14.64 -3.58
CA THR A 308 6.78 14.25 -4.78
C THR A 308 6.13 13.02 -5.41
N THR A 309 6.07 12.97 -6.73
CA THR A 309 5.53 11.86 -7.51
C THR A 309 6.63 11.32 -8.41
N PHE A 310 6.75 10.00 -8.48
CA PHE A 310 7.62 9.29 -9.40
C PHE A 310 6.83 8.41 -10.35
N PHE A 311 7.23 8.44 -11.62
CA PHE A 311 6.77 7.51 -12.64
C PHE A 311 7.95 6.67 -13.11
N LEU A 312 7.81 5.35 -13.03
CA LEU A 312 8.69 4.43 -13.74
C LEU A 312 8.00 4.06 -15.05
N LYS A 313 8.59 4.42 -16.18
CA LYS A 313 8.04 4.11 -17.51
C LYS A 313 9.04 3.38 -18.40
N GLN A 314 8.52 2.64 -19.35
CA GLN A 314 9.26 2.13 -20.49
C GLN A 314 8.82 2.93 -21.73
N PRO A 315 9.74 3.72 -22.34
CA PRO A 315 9.44 4.45 -23.57
C PRO A 315 9.06 3.52 -24.71
N ALA A 316 8.06 3.88 -25.51
CA ALA A 316 7.81 3.22 -26.77
C ALA A 316 8.75 3.78 -27.85
N ILE A 317 9.67 2.96 -28.39
CA ILE A 317 10.50 3.35 -29.53
C ILE A 317 10.52 2.20 -30.55
N GLY A 318 9.69 2.30 -31.59
CA GLY A 318 9.76 1.41 -32.76
C GLY A 318 9.47 -0.07 -32.48
N ASN A 319 10.03 -0.97 -33.30
CA ASN A 319 9.73 -2.41 -33.31
C ASN A 319 10.48 -3.25 -32.25
N GLU A 320 11.33 -2.65 -31.42
CA GLU A 320 12.11 -3.34 -30.39
C GLU A 320 11.94 -2.61 -29.06
N PRO A 321 11.39 -3.25 -28.01
CA PRO A 321 11.22 -2.59 -26.71
C PRO A 321 12.60 -2.24 -26.13
N PRO A 322 12.87 -0.98 -25.77
CA PRO A 322 14.16 -0.62 -25.19
C PRO A 322 14.37 -1.40 -23.90
N SER A 323 15.59 -1.92 -23.70
CA SER A 323 16.03 -2.54 -22.43
C SER A 323 16.28 -1.52 -21.32
N SER A 324 15.83 -0.27 -21.50
CA SER A 324 16.01 0.82 -20.54
C SER A 324 14.66 1.38 -20.13
N CYS A 325 14.50 1.60 -18.83
CA CYS A 325 13.36 2.32 -18.27
C CYS A 325 13.77 3.75 -17.93
N LEU A 326 12.78 4.61 -17.79
CA LEU A 326 12.95 6.00 -17.40
C LEU A 326 12.24 6.22 -16.07
N LEU A 327 12.97 6.75 -15.09
CA LEU A 327 12.41 7.25 -13.85
C LEU A 327 12.23 8.76 -13.99
N LEU A 328 10.98 9.19 -13.93
CA LEU A 328 10.58 10.60 -13.94
C LEU A 328 10.14 11.00 -12.54
N GLY A 329 10.57 12.16 -12.05
CA GLY A 329 10.20 12.70 -10.75
C GLY A 329 9.73 14.15 -10.82
N PHE A 330 8.65 14.45 -10.10
CA PHE A 330 8.01 15.77 -10.02
C PHE A 330 7.72 16.13 -8.57
N GLY A 331 7.81 17.41 -8.19
CA GLY A 331 7.38 17.84 -6.86
C GLY A 331 8.43 18.65 -6.11
N ASN A 332 8.38 18.55 -4.79
CA ASN A 332 9.34 19.21 -3.91
C ASN A 332 10.74 18.58 -4.06
N ASN A 333 11.77 19.45 -4.13
CA ASN A 333 13.17 19.05 -4.09
C ASN A 333 13.99 19.78 -3.01
N SER A 334 13.35 20.35 -1.99
CA SER A 334 14.05 21.09 -0.92
C SER A 334 15.08 20.25 -0.16
N GLN A 335 14.99 18.92 -0.25
CA GLN A 335 15.82 17.95 0.46
C GLN A 335 16.36 16.89 -0.50
N ALA A 336 16.59 17.27 -1.75
CA ALA A 336 17.05 16.38 -2.82
C ALA A 336 16.11 15.19 -3.07
N GLN A 337 14.81 15.30 -2.76
CA GLN A 337 13.84 14.21 -2.98
C GLN A 337 13.76 13.79 -4.45
N LEU A 338 14.09 14.67 -5.40
CA LEU A 338 14.15 14.36 -6.84
C LEU A 338 15.52 13.82 -7.29
N GLY A 339 16.44 13.54 -6.37
CA GLY A 339 17.78 13.01 -6.68
C GLY A 339 18.71 14.05 -7.30
N SER A 340 18.37 15.34 -7.18
CA SER A 340 19.13 16.47 -7.71
C SER A 340 19.50 17.44 -6.60
N LEU A 341 20.70 18.02 -6.69
CA LEU A 341 21.15 19.09 -5.81
C LEU A 341 20.62 20.46 -6.22
N ASP A 342 19.95 20.58 -7.38
CA ASP A 342 19.28 21.81 -7.78
C ASP A 342 17.90 21.91 -7.10
N PRO A 343 17.71 22.81 -6.13
CA PRO A 343 16.42 22.92 -5.42
C PRO A 343 15.28 23.43 -6.30
N ASN A 344 15.57 23.99 -7.48
CA ASN A 344 14.57 24.55 -8.40
C ASN A 344 14.24 23.62 -9.58
N ILE A 345 14.79 22.41 -9.60
CA ILE A 345 14.48 21.44 -10.64
C ILE A 345 12.97 21.14 -10.65
N LEU A 346 12.36 21.21 -11.83
CA LEU A 346 10.92 20.96 -12.00
C LEU A 346 10.62 19.50 -12.40
N LEU A 347 11.58 18.87 -13.06
CA LEU A 347 11.52 17.50 -13.55
C LEU A 347 12.89 16.85 -13.35
N SER A 348 12.92 15.72 -12.66
CA SER A 348 14.08 14.83 -12.65
C SER A 348 13.83 13.68 -13.60
N GLU A 349 14.80 13.41 -14.48
CA GLU A 349 14.75 12.34 -15.46
C GLU A 349 16.02 11.51 -15.33
N THR A 350 15.85 10.21 -15.05
CA THR A 350 16.97 9.28 -14.87
C THR A 350 16.75 8.02 -15.68
N GLN A 351 17.65 7.72 -16.60
CA GLN A 351 17.65 6.45 -17.34
C GLN A 351 18.15 5.31 -16.46
N LEU A 352 17.36 4.25 -16.36
CA LEU A 352 17.68 3.05 -15.61
C LEU A 352 17.99 1.91 -16.58
N ASN A 353 19.19 1.33 -16.43
CA ASN A 353 19.62 0.17 -17.19
C ASN A 353 19.17 -1.10 -16.46
N GLY A 354 18.31 -1.90 -17.09
CA GLY A 354 17.80 -3.13 -16.49
C GLY A 354 16.51 -3.59 -17.18
N SER A 355 16.17 -4.86 -17.02
CA SER A 355 14.88 -5.34 -17.51
C SER A 355 13.74 -4.65 -16.73
N PRO A 356 12.64 -4.24 -17.37
CA PRO A 356 11.46 -3.68 -16.69
C PRO A 356 11.01 -4.50 -15.48
N SER A 357 11.08 -5.83 -15.56
CA SER A 357 10.65 -6.73 -14.48
C SER A 357 11.60 -6.75 -13.28
N SER A 358 12.87 -6.39 -13.47
CA SER A 358 13.89 -6.37 -12.41
C SER A 358 13.97 -5.03 -11.68
N ILE A 359 13.37 -3.96 -12.22
CA ILE A 359 13.40 -2.65 -11.59
C ILE A 359 12.32 -2.58 -10.51
N LYS A 360 12.70 -2.18 -9.30
CA LYS A 360 11.79 -1.96 -8.17
C LYS A 360 12.03 -0.57 -7.60
N LEU A 361 10.94 0.19 -7.47
CA LEU A 361 10.92 1.52 -6.87
C LEU A 361 10.18 1.44 -5.54
N ALA A 362 10.74 2.05 -4.50
CA ALA A 362 10.09 2.23 -3.21
C ALA A 362 10.29 3.66 -2.75
N VAL A 363 9.27 4.25 -2.12
CA VAL A 363 9.33 5.62 -1.63
C VAL A 363 8.85 5.70 -0.19
N GLY A 364 9.50 6.56 0.58
CA GLY A 364 9.12 6.90 1.94
C GLY A 364 8.38 8.23 2.02
N SER A 365 8.47 8.90 3.17
CA SER A 365 7.89 10.24 3.36
C SER A 365 8.54 11.29 2.46
N GLU A 366 9.88 11.29 2.39
CA GLU A 366 10.70 12.28 1.68
C GLU A 366 12.00 11.69 1.09
N HIS A 367 12.09 10.36 0.97
CA HIS A 367 13.21 9.67 0.32
C HIS A 367 12.67 8.62 -0.65
N ALA A 368 13.52 8.18 -1.56
CA ALA A 368 13.20 7.14 -2.53
C ALA A 368 14.38 6.20 -2.70
N MET A 369 14.08 4.96 -3.05
CA MET A 369 15.05 3.92 -3.36
C MET A 369 14.67 3.21 -4.65
N VAL A 370 15.67 2.88 -5.46
CA VAL A 370 15.48 2.07 -6.66
C VAL A 370 16.51 0.97 -6.72
N SER A 371 16.06 -0.23 -7.05
CA SER A 371 16.91 -1.34 -7.47
C SER A 371 16.70 -1.57 -8.95
N ALA A 372 17.78 -1.54 -9.74
CA ALA A 372 17.75 -1.85 -11.17
C ALA A 372 18.44 -3.18 -11.52
N ARG A 373 19.22 -3.71 -10.56
CA ARG A 373 19.97 -4.97 -10.61
C ARG A 373 19.90 -5.64 -9.24
N SER A 374 19.94 -6.97 -9.22
CA SER A 374 19.66 -7.79 -8.02
C SER A 374 20.56 -7.54 -6.80
N ASP A 375 21.71 -6.90 -6.99
CA ASP A 375 22.75 -6.71 -5.98
C ASP A 375 23.01 -5.24 -5.62
N LEU A 376 22.25 -4.28 -6.17
CA LEU A 376 22.46 -2.85 -5.89
C LEU A 376 21.15 -2.09 -5.72
N ILE A 377 21.13 -1.27 -4.67
CA ILE A 377 20.04 -0.35 -4.34
C ILE A 377 20.64 1.06 -4.30
N TYR A 378 20.00 2.00 -4.98
CA TYR A 378 20.32 3.43 -4.91
C TYR A 378 19.25 4.11 -4.07
N GLY A 379 19.65 4.98 -3.14
CA GLY A 379 18.75 5.78 -2.32
C GLY A 379 19.08 7.28 -2.40
N TRP A 380 18.06 8.13 -2.30
CA TRP A 380 18.22 9.59 -2.27
C TRP A 380 17.07 10.28 -1.52
N GLY A 381 17.26 11.55 -1.18
CA GLY A 381 16.27 12.38 -0.48
C GLY A 381 16.67 12.70 0.96
N TRP A 382 15.68 12.91 1.83
CA TRP A 382 15.89 13.26 3.23
C TRP A 382 16.49 12.08 4.02
N ASN A 383 17.64 12.29 4.67
CA ASN A 383 18.41 11.23 5.34
C ASN A 383 18.76 11.51 6.82
N GLU A 384 18.01 12.35 7.54
CA GLU A 384 18.29 12.68 8.96
C GLU A 384 18.39 11.45 9.87
N HIS A 385 17.71 10.36 9.51
CA HIS A 385 17.76 9.08 10.23
C HIS A 385 18.50 7.97 9.47
N ALA A 386 19.42 8.33 8.57
CA ALA A 386 20.22 7.40 7.77
C ALA A 386 19.40 6.46 6.86
N THR A 387 18.35 7.00 6.26
CA THR A 387 17.59 6.40 5.14
C THR A 387 18.06 6.90 3.80
#